data_AF-A0A9E2A656-F1
#
_entry.id   AF-A0A9E2A656-F1
#
_cell.length_a   1.000
_cell.length_b   1.000
_cell.length_c   1.000
_cell.angle_alpha   90.00
_cell.angle_beta   90.00
_cell.angle_gamma   90.00
#
_symmetry.space_group_name_H-M   'P 1'
#
loop_
_entity.id
_entity.type
_entity.pdbx_description
1 polymer ?
#
loop_
_entity_poly.entity_id
_entity_poly.type
_entity_poly.pdbx_seq_one_letter_code
_entity_poly.pdbx_strand_id
1 'polypeptide(L)'
;NVHEDEPVVFNTRWVLSYLAGPLTRDHIRTLMKTAKNKVAAAARAVSKPKRKTQDAAPALPPSIDQFFVRGTGEEIVYHPRLIAGGDVVFTSARYNIEDEREVLHTVEFEDGPVDIDWDNSESLELAIDDLDQEGDDDAGYAECPAAADNVKAYTAWGKDYKRWLRQNENITLFRSKRFRLTSLASETEGDFRARLQDAASEKRDAAIAKIRKRYATKTTTLENRLMRAEQAIAVQKQQSTKKKLDTAISFGTAILGAVLGRKKLSSSTATKMGSAIKTAGSARKEAADVERAKQTAAKVKADMAALNKELEKEVAALDTSFDAQAEELDEIVVRAKSTDINVAITGLVWLPYTRGEKGRLRPAW
;
A
#
# COMPACT_ATOMS: atom_id res chain seq x y z
N ASN A 1 -42.24 64.67 -27.65
CA ASN A 1 -41.52 65.49 -26.65
C ASN A 1 -40.90 66.75 -27.27
N VAL A 2 -41.62 67.45 -28.15
CA VAL A 2 -41.20 68.71 -28.80
C VAL A 2 -42.36 69.73 -28.81
N HIS A 3 -43.45 69.46 -28.09
CA HIS A 3 -44.66 70.29 -28.08
C HIS A 3 -45.26 70.44 -26.66
N GLU A 4 -44.42 70.45 -25.62
CA GLU A 4 -44.89 70.71 -24.26
C GLU A 4 -44.18 71.93 -23.69
N ASP A 5 -44.96 72.87 -23.16
CA ASP A 5 -44.56 74.24 -22.81
C ASP A 5 -43.95 74.39 -21.39
N GLU A 6 -43.72 73.28 -20.67
CA GLU A 6 -43.06 73.27 -19.35
C GLU A 6 -42.08 72.09 -19.21
N PRO A 7 -40.97 72.22 -18.46
CA PRO A 7 -40.02 71.14 -18.27
C PRO A 7 -40.61 70.00 -17.41
N VAL A 8 -40.79 68.84 -18.03
CA VAL A 8 -41.29 67.64 -17.35
C VAL A 8 -40.14 66.81 -16.78
N VAL A 9 -40.18 66.53 -15.46
CA VAL A 9 -39.27 65.59 -14.80
C VAL A 9 -39.65 64.16 -15.18
N PHE A 10 -38.79 63.47 -15.91
CA PHE A 10 -38.98 62.06 -16.23
C PHE A 10 -38.21 61.18 -15.25
N ASN A 11 -38.88 60.14 -14.73
CA ASN A 11 -38.29 59.12 -13.89
C ASN A 11 -38.05 57.85 -14.72
N THR A 12 -36.83 57.31 -14.69
CA THR A 12 -36.50 55.99 -15.26
C THR A 12 -36.65 54.91 -14.20
N ARG A 13 -37.38 53.84 -14.50
CA ARG A 13 -37.52 52.68 -13.60
C ARG A 13 -36.25 51.82 -13.63
N TRP A 14 -35.69 51.57 -12.44
CA TRP A 14 -34.68 50.56 -12.07
C TRP A 14 -33.45 50.49 -12.99
N VAL A 15 -32.41 51.25 -12.65
CA VAL A 15 -31.04 50.92 -13.06
C VAL A 15 -30.56 49.78 -12.17
N LEU A 16 -30.59 48.54 -12.67
CA LEU A 16 -29.86 47.43 -12.05
C LEU A 16 -28.37 47.73 -12.21
N SER A 17 -27.67 47.97 -11.09
CA SER A 17 -26.21 48.03 -11.08
C SER A 17 -25.66 46.64 -11.43
N TYR A 18 -25.40 46.40 -12.71
CA TYR A 18 -24.78 45.17 -13.22
C TYR A 18 -23.28 45.06 -12.89
N LEU A 19 -22.74 46.00 -12.11
CA LEU A 19 -21.34 46.07 -11.69
C LEU A 19 -21.22 46.25 -10.17
N ALA A 20 -22.11 45.65 -9.39
CA ALA A 20 -21.72 45.26 -8.05
C ALA A 20 -20.57 44.26 -8.21
N GLY A 21 -19.32 44.70 -7.95
CA GLY A 21 -18.13 43.86 -8.02
C GLY A 21 -18.26 42.57 -7.19
N PRO A 22 -17.23 41.70 -7.20
CA PRO A 22 -17.31 40.39 -6.56
C PRO A 22 -17.87 40.50 -5.13
N LEU A 23 -18.88 39.69 -4.83
CA LEU A 23 -19.57 39.72 -3.53
C LEU A 23 -18.54 39.69 -2.40
N THR A 24 -18.55 40.71 -1.56
CA THR A 24 -17.71 40.74 -0.37
C THR A 24 -18.15 39.62 0.57
N ARG A 25 -17.22 39.17 1.43
CA ARG A 25 -17.46 38.08 2.40
C ARG A 25 -18.71 38.32 3.26
N ASP A 26 -19.02 39.57 3.58
CA ASP A 26 -20.20 39.93 4.37
C ASP A 26 -21.51 39.85 3.57
N HIS A 27 -21.48 40.20 2.28
CA HIS A 27 -22.63 39.99 1.39
C HIS A 27 -22.91 38.50 1.18
N ILE A 28 -21.86 37.69 0.99
CA ILE A 28 -22.00 36.22 0.93
C ILE A 28 -22.57 35.68 2.23
N ARG A 29 -22.07 36.14 3.39
CA ARG A 29 -22.59 35.72 4.70
C ARG A 29 -24.06 36.06 4.87
N THR A 30 -24.50 37.22 4.38
CA THR A 30 -25.88 37.68 4.48
C THR A 30 -26.81 36.88 3.56
N LEU A 31 -26.36 36.62 2.32
CA LEU A 31 -27.11 35.81 1.35
C LEU A 31 -27.20 34.35 1.80
N MET A 32 -26.10 33.81 2.32
CA MET A 32 -26.05 32.47 2.90
C MET A 32 -26.81 32.38 4.22
N LYS A 33 -27.05 33.46 4.96
CA LYS A 33 -27.88 33.42 6.18
C LYS A 33 -29.31 33.03 5.84
N THR A 34 -29.87 33.55 4.76
CA THR A 34 -31.22 33.23 4.29
C THR A 34 -31.29 31.81 3.73
N ALA A 35 -30.31 31.40 2.94
CA ALA A 35 -30.22 30.03 2.42
C ALA A 35 -30.04 29.01 3.56
N LYS A 36 -29.15 29.30 4.52
CA LYS A 36 -28.89 28.45 5.69
C LYS A 36 -30.07 28.43 6.65
N ASN A 37 -30.82 29.51 6.78
CA ASN A 37 -32.08 29.53 7.52
C ASN A 37 -33.18 28.75 6.80
N LYS A 38 -33.24 28.75 5.46
CA LYS A 38 -34.15 27.88 4.69
C LYS A 38 -33.77 26.41 4.80
N VAL A 39 -32.49 26.07 4.73
CA VAL A 39 -31.99 24.71 4.95
C VAL A 39 -32.21 24.27 6.40
N ALA A 40 -31.98 25.15 7.38
CA ALA A 40 -32.26 24.86 8.79
C ALA A 40 -33.75 24.80 9.11
N ALA A 41 -34.58 25.56 8.39
CA ALA A 41 -36.04 25.49 8.48
C ALA A 41 -36.57 24.24 7.78
N ALA A 42 -35.99 23.80 6.66
CA ALA A 42 -36.30 22.51 6.03
C ALA A 42 -35.88 21.35 6.93
N ALA A 43 -34.70 21.42 7.55
CA ALA A 43 -34.23 20.45 8.53
C ALA A 43 -35.02 20.46 9.86
N ARG A 44 -35.72 21.56 10.18
CA ARG A 44 -36.64 21.67 11.33
C ARG A 44 -38.09 21.34 10.98
N ALA A 45 -38.49 21.49 9.71
CA ALA A 45 -39.82 21.19 9.19
C ALA A 45 -39.99 19.70 8.88
N VAL A 46 -38.90 18.95 8.74
CA VAL A 46 -38.90 17.52 9.08
C VAL A 46 -38.93 17.42 10.61
N SER A 47 -40.11 17.68 11.19
CA SER A 47 -40.37 17.27 12.56
C SER A 47 -40.09 15.77 12.61
N LYS A 48 -39.07 15.35 13.38
CA LYS A 48 -38.87 13.93 13.68
C LYS A 48 -40.25 13.38 14.08
N PRO A 49 -40.84 12.45 13.30
CA PRO A 49 -42.09 11.86 13.71
C PRO A 49 -41.85 11.27 15.10
N LYS A 50 -42.79 11.49 16.03
CA LYS A 50 -42.87 10.70 17.24
C LYS A 50 -43.09 9.27 16.75
N ARG A 51 -41.99 8.52 16.57
CA ARG A 51 -41.99 7.13 16.08
C ARG A 51 -42.84 6.34 17.07
N LYS A 52 -44.01 5.90 16.62
CA LYS A 52 -44.83 4.95 17.36
C LYS A 52 -44.07 3.63 17.33
N THR A 53 -43.75 3.10 18.50
CA THR A 53 -43.23 1.73 18.66
C THR A 53 -44.43 0.80 18.82
N GLN A 54 -44.41 -0.33 18.13
CA GLN A 54 -45.39 -1.41 18.26
C GLN A 54 -44.79 -2.55 19.07
N ASP A 55 -45.63 -3.32 19.76
CA ASP A 55 -45.20 -4.45 20.60
C ASP A 55 -45.02 -5.75 19.81
N ALA A 56 -45.25 -5.72 18.49
CA ALA A 56 -45.05 -6.85 17.58
C ALA A 56 -44.61 -6.36 16.20
N ALA A 57 -43.91 -7.23 15.46
CA ALA A 57 -43.51 -6.95 14.08
C ALA A 57 -44.78 -6.75 13.21
N PRO A 58 -44.81 -5.72 12.34
CA PRO A 58 -45.88 -5.54 11.37
C PRO A 58 -46.10 -6.78 10.51
N ALA A 59 -47.37 -7.18 10.36
CA ALA A 59 -47.74 -8.29 9.49
C ALA A 59 -47.48 -7.92 8.02
N LEU A 60 -46.53 -8.59 7.39
CA LEU A 60 -46.22 -8.44 5.96
C LEU A 60 -46.88 -9.56 5.15
N PRO A 61 -47.07 -9.36 3.83
CA PRO A 61 -47.43 -10.43 2.93
C PRO A 61 -46.44 -11.62 3.05
N PRO A 62 -46.92 -12.87 3.09
CA PRO A 62 -46.05 -14.06 3.29
C PRO A 62 -45.08 -14.33 2.13
N SER A 63 -45.15 -13.55 1.05
CA SER A 63 -44.22 -13.61 -0.08
C SER A 63 -42.99 -12.72 0.10
N ILE A 64 -42.92 -11.94 1.18
CA ILE A 64 -41.76 -11.14 1.54
C ILE A 64 -41.03 -11.88 2.64
N ASP A 65 -39.82 -12.33 2.35
CA ASP A 65 -38.96 -12.94 3.36
C ASP A 65 -38.61 -11.90 4.43
N GLN A 66 -38.79 -12.28 5.69
CA GLN A 66 -38.56 -11.42 6.84
C GLN A 66 -37.51 -12.06 7.75
N PHE A 67 -36.50 -11.27 8.12
CA PHE A 67 -35.36 -11.70 8.92
C PHE A 67 -35.18 -10.76 10.12
N PHE A 68 -34.53 -11.26 11.17
CA PHE A 68 -34.26 -10.51 12.39
C PHE A 68 -32.80 -10.71 12.77
N VAL A 69 -32.13 -9.62 13.12
CA VAL A 69 -30.80 -9.69 13.73
C VAL A 69 -30.98 -9.76 15.24
N ARG A 70 -30.34 -10.73 15.88
CA ARG A 70 -30.43 -10.91 17.34
C ARG A 70 -29.91 -9.68 18.07
N GLY A 71 -30.71 -9.16 19.00
CA GLY A 71 -30.34 -7.99 19.79
C GLY A 71 -29.47 -8.33 21.00
N THR A 72 -28.68 -7.35 21.41
CA THR A 72 -27.83 -7.39 22.61
C THR A 72 -28.13 -6.18 23.49
N GLY A 73 -28.65 -6.42 24.69
CA GLY A 73 -28.97 -5.37 25.66
C GLY A 73 -30.44 -5.33 26.07
N GLU A 74 -30.83 -4.25 26.75
CA GLU A 74 -32.20 -4.01 27.24
C GLU A 74 -32.89 -2.93 26.39
N GLU A 75 -34.22 -2.92 26.37
CA GLU A 75 -35.06 -1.97 25.62
C GLU A 75 -34.76 -1.94 24.10
N ILE A 76 -34.70 -3.13 23.49
CA ILE A 76 -34.47 -3.28 22.04
C ILE A 76 -35.66 -2.71 21.26
N VAL A 77 -35.33 -1.90 20.26
CA VAL A 77 -36.27 -1.43 19.24
C VAL A 77 -35.75 -1.81 17.86
N TYR A 78 -36.48 -2.67 17.18
CA TYR A 78 -36.20 -3.11 15.83
C TYR A 78 -36.55 -2.05 14.78
N HIS A 79 -35.64 -1.85 13.83
CA HIS A 79 -35.80 -0.94 12.71
C HIS A 79 -35.75 -1.69 11.37
N PRO A 80 -36.71 -1.46 10.46
CA PRO A 80 -36.79 -2.16 9.20
C PRO A 80 -35.78 -1.62 8.19
N ARG A 81 -35.05 -2.51 7.53
CA ARG A 81 -34.15 -2.23 6.40
C ARG A 81 -34.32 -3.30 5.33
N LEU A 82 -33.95 -2.98 4.09
CA LEU A 82 -33.83 -3.99 3.05
C LEU A 82 -32.51 -4.74 3.25
N ILE A 83 -32.53 -6.07 3.13
CA ILE A 83 -31.33 -6.91 3.16
C ILE A 83 -31.18 -7.66 1.84
N ALA A 84 -29.95 -7.82 1.38
CA ALA A 84 -29.61 -8.78 0.34
C ALA A 84 -28.23 -9.38 0.61
N GLY A 85 -28.07 -10.66 0.28
CA GLY A 85 -26.85 -11.40 0.55
C GLY A 85 -26.70 -12.65 -0.28
N GLY A 86 -25.48 -13.18 -0.30
CA GLY A 86 -25.11 -14.42 -0.99
C GLY A 86 -23.62 -14.47 -1.25
N ASP A 87 -23.24 -15.14 -2.33
CA ASP A 87 -21.86 -15.55 -2.57
C ASP A 87 -21.34 -14.94 -3.88
N VAL A 88 -20.10 -14.46 -3.83
CA VAL A 88 -19.38 -13.93 -4.98
C VAL A 88 -18.11 -14.73 -5.17
N VAL A 89 -18.04 -15.46 -6.29
CA VAL A 89 -16.87 -16.23 -6.67
C VAL A 89 -16.05 -15.46 -7.71
N PHE A 90 -14.78 -15.26 -7.43
CA PHE A 90 -13.81 -14.67 -8.33
C PHE A 90 -12.89 -15.75 -8.89
N THR A 91 -12.86 -15.87 -10.22
CA THR A 91 -11.97 -16.79 -10.92
C THR A 91 -11.14 -16.07 -11.98
N SER A 92 -9.82 -16.28 -11.95
CA SER A 92 -8.93 -15.81 -13.01
C SER A 92 -7.71 -16.69 -13.16
N ALA A 93 -7.69 -17.54 -14.19
CA ALA A 93 -6.52 -18.36 -14.52
C ALA A 93 -5.28 -17.50 -14.87
N ARG A 94 -5.48 -16.31 -15.45
CA ARG A 94 -4.40 -15.39 -15.81
C ARG A 94 -3.65 -14.86 -14.59
N TYR A 95 -4.37 -14.64 -13.49
CA TYR A 95 -3.84 -14.08 -12.26
C TYR A 95 -3.80 -15.10 -11.10
N ASN A 96 -4.09 -16.37 -11.39
CA ASN A 96 -4.18 -17.45 -10.42
C ASN A 96 -5.09 -17.12 -9.21
N ILE A 97 -6.30 -16.63 -9.51
CA ILE A 97 -7.32 -16.32 -8.51
C ILE A 97 -8.38 -17.40 -8.51
N GLU A 98 -8.65 -17.92 -7.32
CA GLU A 98 -9.83 -18.69 -6.92
C GLU A 98 -10.17 -18.21 -5.50
N ASP A 99 -11.16 -17.31 -5.41
CA ASP A 99 -11.56 -16.64 -4.17
C ASP A 99 -13.09 -16.64 -4.10
N GLU A 100 -13.64 -16.86 -2.92
CA GLU A 100 -15.08 -16.88 -2.66
C GLU A 100 -15.37 -15.98 -1.47
N ARG A 101 -16.36 -15.11 -1.62
CA ARG A 101 -16.77 -14.14 -0.60
C ARG A 101 -18.25 -14.27 -0.33
N GLU A 102 -18.58 -14.52 0.93
CA GLU A 102 -19.93 -14.32 1.45
C GLU A 102 -20.12 -12.83 1.71
N VAL A 103 -21.21 -12.27 1.20
CA VAL A 103 -21.53 -10.85 1.33
C VAL A 103 -22.96 -10.67 1.82
N LEU A 104 -23.14 -9.76 2.77
CA LEU A 104 -24.43 -9.41 3.34
C LEU A 104 -24.52 -7.89 3.50
N HIS A 105 -25.48 -7.27 2.84
CA HIS A 105 -25.65 -5.82 2.86
C HIS A 105 -27.06 -5.43 3.26
N THR A 106 -27.19 -4.31 3.97
CA THR A 106 -28.47 -3.66 4.23
C THR A 106 -28.52 -2.24 3.74
N VAL A 107 -29.71 -1.76 3.43
CA VAL A 107 -29.93 -0.39 3.01
C VAL A 107 -31.20 0.15 3.66
N GLU A 108 -31.19 1.42 4.07
CA GLU A 108 -32.39 2.07 4.59
C GLU A 108 -33.42 2.23 3.48
N PHE A 109 -34.70 2.10 3.83
CA PHE A 109 -35.76 2.55 2.94
C PHE A 109 -35.80 4.08 2.97
N GLU A 110 -35.71 4.71 1.80
CA GLU A 110 -35.89 6.15 1.68
C GLU A 110 -37.37 6.50 1.56
N ASP A 111 -37.83 7.48 2.34
CA ASP A 111 -39.15 8.08 2.19
C ASP A 111 -39.10 9.09 1.02
N GLY A 112 -39.30 8.61 -0.21
CA GLY A 112 -39.23 9.45 -1.40
C GLY A 112 -39.60 8.73 -2.71
N PRO A 113 -39.61 9.46 -3.85
CA PRO A 113 -39.85 8.88 -5.17
C PRO A 113 -38.61 8.17 -5.75
N VAL A 114 -37.50 8.14 -5.01
CA VAL A 114 -36.23 7.54 -5.42
C VAL A 114 -36.25 6.07 -5.01
N ASP A 115 -36.01 5.18 -5.97
CA ASP A 115 -35.86 3.75 -5.71
C ASP A 115 -34.60 3.48 -4.87
N ILE A 116 -34.55 2.32 -4.21
CA ILE A 116 -33.41 1.87 -3.41
C ILE A 116 -32.09 2.01 -4.18
N ASP A 117 -31.10 2.67 -3.56
CA ASP A 117 -29.74 2.80 -4.07
C ASP A 117 -28.75 1.98 -3.23
N TRP A 118 -28.19 0.93 -3.83
CA TRP A 118 -27.22 0.05 -3.16
C TRP A 118 -25.87 0.72 -2.89
N ASP A 119 -25.55 1.86 -3.50
CA ASP A 119 -24.36 2.65 -3.14
C ASP A 119 -24.45 3.24 -1.71
N ASN A 120 -25.66 3.33 -1.14
CA ASN A 120 -25.90 3.73 0.25
C ASN A 120 -26.00 2.53 1.20
N SER A 121 -25.68 1.32 0.75
CA SER A 121 -25.75 0.13 1.59
C SER A 121 -24.60 0.04 2.59
N GLU A 122 -24.85 -0.70 3.67
CA GLU A 122 -23.90 -1.03 4.73
C GLU A 122 -23.68 -2.54 4.74
N SER A 123 -22.42 -2.98 4.76
CA SER A 123 -22.08 -4.39 4.96
C SER A 123 -22.38 -4.80 6.40
N LEU A 124 -22.96 -5.99 6.58
CA LEU A 124 -23.15 -6.62 7.88
C LEU A 124 -22.06 -7.66 8.08
N GLU A 125 -21.39 -7.62 9.22
CA GLU A 125 -20.42 -8.64 9.65
C GLU A 125 -21.14 -9.86 10.26
N LEU A 126 -22.13 -10.41 9.54
CA LEU A 126 -22.92 -11.58 9.92
C LEU A 126 -23.06 -12.51 8.73
N ALA A 127 -23.17 -13.82 8.97
CA ALA A 127 -23.56 -14.78 7.95
C ALA A 127 -25.07 -14.76 7.74
N ILE A 128 -25.54 -15.25 6.59
CA ILE A 128 -26.98 -15.42 6.33
C ILE A 128 -27.62 -16.35 7.38
N ASP A 129 -26.88 -17.37 7.80
CA ASP A 129 -27.33 -18.35 8.81
C ASP A 129 -27.42 -17.78 10.23
N ASP A 130 -26.85 -16.60 10.48
CA ASP A 130 -26.97 -15.90 11.76
C ASP A 130 -28.27 -15.10 11.88
N LEU A 131 -29.08 -15.04 10.82
CA LEU A 131 -30.35 -14.31 10.79
C LEU A 131 -31.50 -15.17 11.34
N ASP A 132 -32.21 -14.62 12.33
CA ASP A 132 -33.37 -15.25 12.94
C ASP A 132 -34.64 -15.01 12.11
N GLN A 133 -35.65 -15.86 12.29
CA GLN A 133 -36.96 -15.77 11.63
C GLN A 133 -38.00 -15.01 12.47
N GLU A 134 -37.69 -14.75 13.74
CA GLU A 134 -38.52 -14.01 14.68
C GLU A 134 -37.60 -13.09 15.51
N GLY A 135 -38.11 -11.95 15.94
CA GLY A 135 -37.35 -11.01 16.78
C GLY A 135 -37.36 -11.40 18.25
N ASP A 136 -36.47 -10.78 19.03
CA ASP A 136 -36.37 -11.01 20.48
C ASP A 136 -37.71 -10.77 21.21
N ASP A 137 -37.94 -11.56 22.25
CA ASP A 137 -39.07 -11.37 23.18
C ASP A 137 -39.04 -9.97 23.79
N ASP A 138 -40.23 -9.39 23.99
CA ASP A 138 -40.43 -8.04 24.57
C ASP A 138 -39.75 -6.89 23.79
N ALA A 139 -39.33 -7.11 22.53
CA ALA A 139 -38.78 -6.07 21.68
C ALA A 139 -39.87 -5.14 21.10
N GLY A 140 -39.55 -3.85 20.98
CA GLY A 140 -40.37 -2.89 20.25
C GLY A 140 -40.05 -2.87 18.76
N TYR A 141 -41.01 -2.46 17.92
CA TYR A 141 -40.84 -2.36 16.47
C TYR A 141 -41.13 -0.96 15.98
N ALA A 142 -40.23 -0.41 15.16
CA ALA A 142 -40.46 0.83 14.44
C ALA A 142 -41.46 0.62 13.29
N GLU A 143 -42.09 1.72 12.88
CA GLU A 143 -43.01 1.73 11.76
C GLU A 143 -42.32 1.29 10.46
N CYS A 144 -42.98 0.38 9.72
CA CYS A 144 -42.51 -0.13 8.45
C CYS A 144 -42.80 0.87 7.32
N PRO A 145 -41.79 1.30 6.54
CA PRO A 145 -41.99 2.18 5.40
C PRO A 145 -42.90 1.56 4.34
N ALA A 146 -43.72 2.37 3.67
CA ALA A 146 -44.67 1.87 2.67
C ALA A 146 -43.99 1.13 1.50
N ALA A 147 -42.74 1.48 1.18
CA ALA A 147 -41.95 0.80 0.16
C ALA A 147 -41.70 -0.69 0.50
N ALA A 148 -41.56 -1.01 1.79
CA ALA A 148 -41.26 -2.36 2.26
C ALA A 148 -42.42 -3.36 2.04
N ASP A 149 -43.65 -2.88 1.84
CA ASP A 149 -44.83 -3.72 1.59
C ASP A 149 -44.99 -4.10 0.10
N ASN A 150 -44.13 -3.58 -0.79
CA ASN A 150 -44.23 -3.83 -2.22
C ASN A 150 -43.53 -5.13 -2.64
N VAL A 151 -44.28 -6.24 -2.63
CA VAL A 151 -43.80 -7.59 -3.02
C VAL A 151 -43.06 -7.62 -4.37
N LYS A 152 -43.53 -6.87 -5.37
CA LYS A 152 -42.92 -6.88 -6.72
C LYS A 152 -41.55 -6.21 -6.75
N ALA A 153 -41.25 -5.33 -5.79
CA ALA A 153 -40.01 -4.57 -5.77
C ALA A 153 -38.81 -5.42 -5.33
N TYR A 154 -38.99 -6.39 -4.42
CA TYR A 154 -37.90 -7.25 -3.93
C TYR A 154 -37.17 -8.02 -5.05
N THR A 155 -37.90 -8.54 -6.04
CA THR A 155 -37.28 -9.20 -7.19
C THR A 155 -36.46 -8.22 -8.06
N ALA A 156 -36.86 -6.95 -8.15
CA ALA A 156 -36.11 -5.93 -8.86
C ALA A 156 -34.86 -5.54 -8.06
N TRP A 157 -35.00 -5.28 -6.76
CA TRP A 157 -33.90 -4.93 -5.86
C TRP A 157 -32.82 -6.02 -5.80
N GLY A 158 -33.18 -7.31 -5.79
CA GLY A 158 -32.21 -8.40 -5.84
C GLY A 158 -31.43 -8.46 -7.16
N LYS A 159 -32.06 -8.12 -8.29
CA LYS A 159 -31.38 -8.00 -9.59
C LYS A 159 -30.43 -6.81 -9.63
N ASP A 160 -30.85 -5.69 -9.04
CA ASP A 160 -30.03 -4.48 -8.94
C ASP A 160 -28.85 -4.69 -7.99
N TYR A 161 -29.06 -5.40 -6.87
CA TYR A 161 -27.99 -5.82 -5.95
C TYR A 161 -26.96 -6.69 -6.66
N LYS A 162 -27.41 -7.70 -7.43
CA LYS A 162 -26.50 -8.53 -8.24
C LYS A 162 -25.68 -7.72 -9.24
N ARG A 163 -26.29 -6.69 -9.84
CA ARG A 163 -25.59 -5.77 -10.75
C ARG A 163 -24.59 -4.91 -9.99
N TRP A 164 -24.96 -4.42 -8.82
CA TRP A 164 -24.14 -3.61 -7.93
C TRP A 164 -22.90 -4.39 -7.44
N LEU A 165 -23.08 -5.62 -6.96
CA LEU A 165 -21.98 -6.52 -6.58
C LEU A 165 -20.97 -6.69 -7.72
N ARG A 166 -21.43 -6.93 -8.95
CA ARG A 166 -20.53 -7.05 -10.11
C ARG A 166 -19.69 -5.78 -10.38
N GLN A 167 -20.17 -4.62 -9.97
CA GLN A 167 -19.51 -3.34 -10.21
C GLN A 167 -18.57 -2.95 -9.06
N ASN A 168 -19.01 -3.18 -7.82
CA ASN A 168 -18.37 -2.69 -6.61
C ASN A 168 -17.52 -3.77 -5.92
N GLU A 169 -18.00 -5.02 -5.85
CA GLU A 169 -17.20 -6.13 -5.33
C GLU A 169 -16.17 -6.59 -6.37
N ASN A 170 -14.90 -6.30 -6.08
CA ASN A 170 -13.79 -6.62 -6.94
C ASN A 170 -12.54 -7.05 -6.15
N ILE A 171 -11.66 -7.78 -6.84
CA ILE A 171 -10.30 -8.02 -6.38
C ILE A 171 -9.40 -7.05 -7.12
N THR A 172 -8.75 -6.17 -6.36
CA THR A 172 -7.73 -5.26 -6.90
C THR A 172 -6.36 -5.85 -6.66
N LEU A 173 -5.66 -6.17 -7.74
CA LEU A 173 -4.26 -6.57 -7.70
C LEU A 173 -3.35 -5.40 -8.09
N PHE A 174 -2.17 -5.37 -7.50
CA PHE A 174 -1.13 -4.39 -7.81
C PHE A 174 -0.02 -5.03 -8.62
N ARG A 175 0.50 -4.32 -9.63
CA ARG A 175 1.59 -4.82 -10.47
C ARG A 175 2.73 -3.81 -10.56
N SER A 176 3.93 -4.25 -10.22
CA SER A 176 5.16 -3.53 -10.56
C SER A 176 5.72 -4.02 -11.89
N LYS A 177 5.81 -3.13 -12.88
CA LYS A 177 6.47 -3.40 -14.17
C LYS A 177 7.96 -3.66 -14.00
N ARG A 178 8.61 -2.92 -13.09
CA ARG A 178 10.06 -2.98 -12.84
C ARG A 178 10.48 -4.35 -12.32
N PHE A 179 9.72 -4.91 -11.39
CA PHE A 179 9.99 -6.24 -10.84
C PHE A 179 9.29 -7.37 -11.58
N ARG A 180 8.29 -7.05 -12.41
CA ARG A 180 7.40 -8.02 -13.07
C ARG A 180 6.69 -8.91 -12.06
N LEU A 181 6.37 -8.34 -10.90
CA LEU A 181 5.63 -8.98 -9.82
C LEU A 181 4.22 -8.43 -9.79
N THR A 182 3.28 -9.29 -9.40
CA THR A 182 1.87 -8.95 -9.15
C THR A 182 1.55 -9.34 -7.71
N SER A 183 0.67 -8.59 -7.05
CA SER A 183 0.18 -8.90 -5.72
C SER A 183 -0.65 -10.18 -5.72
N LEU A 184 -0.83 -10.77 -4.54
CA LEU A 184 -1.83 -11.82 -4.32
C LEU A 184 -3.23 -11.19 -4.17
N ALA A 185 -4.28 -12.00 -4.28
CA ALA A 185 -5.67 -11.54 -4.16
C ALA A 185 -6.00 -10.96 -2.78
N SER A 186 -5.41 -11.52 -1.73
CA SER A 186 -5.60 -11.12 -0.33
C SER A 186 -4.48 -10.23 0.22
N GLU A 187 -3.52 -9.81 -0.62
CA GLU A 187 -2.38 -9.01 -0.19
C GLU A 187 -2.73 -7.52 -0.28
N THR A 188 -2.51 -6.78 0.81
CA THR A 188 -2.70 -5.34 0.80
C THR A 188 -1.63 -4.65 -0.04
N GLU A 189 -1.87 -3.41 -0.49
CA GLU A 189 -0.85 -2.64 -1.21
C GLU A 189 0.44 -2.50 -0.37
N GLY A 190 0.30 -2.30 0.95
CA GLY A 190 1.42 -2.17 1.87
C GLY A 190 2.27 -3.44 1.93
N ASP A 191 1.63 -4.60 2.05
CA ASP A 191 2.32 -5.90 2.06
C ASP A 191 3.02 -6.16 0.72
N PHE A 192 2.36 -5.82 -0.39
CA PHE A 192 2.97 -5.95 -1.70
C PHE A 192 4.19 -5.05 -1.86
N ARG A 193 4.13 -3.79 -1.40
CA ARG A 193 5.28 -2.87 -1.40
C ARG A 193 6.42 -3.40 -0.54
N ALA A 194 6.14 -4.00 0.62
CA ALA A 194 7.17 -4.65 1.44
C ALA A 194 7.86 -5.78 0.67
N ARG A 195 7.08 -6.64 -0.01
CA ARG A 195 7.62 -7.70 -0.87
C ARG A 195 8.44 -7.17 -2.05
N LEU A 196 8.07 -6.02 -2.61
CA LEU A 196 8.89 -5.35 -3.63
C LEU A 196 10.22 -4.84 -3.06
N GLN A 197 10.23 -4.34 -1.82
CA GLN A 197 11.44 -3.91 -1.12
C GLN A 197 12.42 -5.06 -0.89
N ASP A 198 11.90 -6.23 -0.54
CA ASP A 198 12.70 -7.45 -0.38
C ASP A 198 13.30 -7.89 -1.73
N ALA A 199 12.46 -7.98 -2.77
CA ALA A 199 12.91 -8.32 -4.12
C ALA A 199 13.96 -7.33 -4.67
N ALA A 200 13.85 -6.05 -4.31
CA ALA A 200 14.85 -5.05 -4.65
C ALA A 200 16.16 -5.26 -3.90
N SER A 201 16.09 -5.61 -2.61
CA SER A 201 17.26 -5.88 -1.79
C SER A 201 18.01 -7.12 -2.25
N GLU A 202 17.30 -8.20 -2.59
CA GLU A 202 17.92 -9.39 -3.19
C GLU A 202 18.64 -9.09 -4.50
N LYS A 203 18.01 -8.32 -5.40
CA LYS A 203 18.65 -7.88 -6.66
C LYS A 203 19.89 -7.02 -6.41
N ARG A 204 19.84 -6.15 -5.39
CA ARG A 204 20.96 -5.30 -4.97
C ARG A 204 22.12 -6.17 -4.48
N ASP A 205 21.86 -7.12 -3.60
CA ASP A 205 22.87 -8.02 -3.04
C ASP A 205 23.51 -8.89 -4.12
N ALA A 206 22.72 -9.40 -5.07
CA ALA A 206 23.23 -10.12 -6.22
C ALA A 206 24.14 -9.24 -7.11
N ALA A 207 23.78 -7.97 -7.32
CA ALA A 207 24.59 -7.01 -8.06
C ALA A 207 25.91 -6.68 -7.33
N ILE A 208 25.85 -6.43 -6.02
CA ILE A 208 27.03 -6.20 -5.17
C ILE A 208 27.95 -7.44 -5.19
N ALA A 209 27.40 -8.64 -5.06
CA ALA A 209 28.17 -9.88 -5.13
C ALA A 209 28.88 -10.04 -6.48
N LYS A 210 28.22 -9.67 -7.59
CA LYS A 210 28.82 -9.67 -8.93
C LYS A 210 29.96 -8.66 -9.04
N ILE A 211 29.79 -7.44 -8.51
CA ILE A 211 30.85 -6.44 -8.43
C ILE A 211 32.03 -6.99 -7.62
N ARG A 212 31.79 -7.45 -6.39
CA ARG A 212 32.82 -8.03 -5.52
C ARG A 212 33.60 -9.16 -6.21
N LYS A 213 32.90 -10.04 -6.94
CA LYS A 213 33.54 -11.13 -7.70
C LYS A 213 34.48 -10.59 -8.80
N ARG A 214 34.07 -9.57 -9.56
CA ARG A 214 34.92 -8.93 -10.60
C ARG A 214 36.16 -8.30 -9.98
N TYR A 215 36.01 -7.62 -8.84
CA TYR A 215 37.12 -6.95 -8.16
C TYR A 215 38.07 -7.93 -7.47
N ALA A 216 37.56 -9.01 -6.88
CA ALA A 216 38.40 -10.05 -6.27
C ALA A 216 39.43 -10.62 -7.27
N THR A 217 39.03 -10.90 -8.51
CA THR A 217 39.94 -11.40 -9.56
C THR A 217 41.06 -10.39 -9.88
N LYS A 218 40.74 -9.09 -9.92
CA LYS A 218 41.73 -8.02 -10.13
C LYS A 218 42.67 -7.89 -8.93
N THR A 219 42.14 -7.94 -7.71
CA THR A 219 42.91 -7.85 -6.47
C THR A 219 43.92 -8.98 -6.34
N THR A 220 43.51 -10.24 -6.56
CA THR A 220 44.43 -11.39 -6.51
C THR A 220 45.60 -11.24 -7.50
N THR A 221 45.34 -10.64 -8.68
CA THR A 221 46.39 -10.37 -9.66
C THR A 221 47.41 -9.35 -9.14
N LEU A 222 46.94 -8.28 -8.50
CA LEU A 222 47.81 -7.26 -7.91
C LEU A 222 48.56 -7.78 -6.68
N GLU A 223 47.91 -8.53 -5.80
CA GLU A 223 48.53 -9.16 -4.63
C GLU A 223 49.68 -10.09 -5.03
N ASN A 224 49.48 -10.93 -6.05
CA ASN A 224 50.54 -11.79 -6.58
C ASN A 224 51.73 -11.00 -7.14
N ARG A 225 51.48 -9.84 -7.76
CA ARG A 225 52.55 -8.94 -8.25
C ARG A 225 53.28 -8.28 -7.09
N LEU A 226 52.57 -7.85 -6.06
CA LEU A 226 53.16 -7.26 -4.86
C LEU A 226 54.06 -8.26 -4.14
N MET A 227 53.55 -9.48 -3.91
CA MET A 227 54.30 -10.56 -3.27
C MET A 227 55.62 -10.85 -4.00
N ARG A 228 55.60 -10.93 -5.34
CA ARG A 228 56.83 -11.13 -6.14
C ARG A 228 57.81 -9.96 -6.00
N ALA A 229 57.32 -8.72 -6.01
CA ALA A 229 58.16 -7.54 -5.83
C ALA A 229 58.78 -7.49 -4.42
N GLU A 230 58.01 -7.82 -3.38
CA GLU A 230 58.48 -7.86 -1.99
C GLU A 230 59.48 -9.00 -1.75
N GLN A 231 59.28 -10.18 -2.35
CA GLN A 231 60.25 -11.27 -2.33
C GLN A 231 61.59 -10.86 -2.96
N ALA A 232 61.58 -10.16 -4.10
CA ALA A 232 62.79 -9.66 -4.74
C ALA A 232 63.56 -8.68 -3.84
N ILE A 233 62.84 -7.81 -3.11
CA ILE A 233 63.45 -6.90 -2.11
C ILE A 233 64.04 -7.70 -0.93
N ALA A 234 63.33 -8.74 -0.46
CA ALA A 234 63.73 -9.53 0.71
C ALA A 234 64.98 -10.38 0.47
N VAL A 235 65.11 -11.01 -0.70
CA VAL A 235 66.28 -11.84 -1.08
C VAL A 235 67.58 -11.03 -1.01
N GLN A 236 67.56 -9.77 -1.47
CA GLN A 236 68.70 -8.86 -1.39
C GLN A 236 68.95 -8.33 0.04
N LYS A 237 67.89 -8.05 0.81
CA LYS A 237 68.03 -7.63 2.22
C LYS A 237 68.71 -8.69 3.09
N GLN A 238 68.46 -9.98 2.84
CA GLN A 238 69.16 -11.08 3.54
C GLN A 238 70.63 -11.17 3.15
N GLN A 239 70.96 -10.92 1.88
CA GLN A 239 72.36 -10.85 1.40
C GLN A 239 73.11 -9.61 1.92
N SER A 240 72.41 -8.53 2.27
CA SER A 240 72.99 -7.26 2.71
C SER A 240 73.01 -7.07 4.24
N THR A 241 73.00 -8.13 5.05
CA THR A 241 72.91 -8.00 6.52
C THR A 241 74.20 -7.49 7.17
N LYS A 242 74.44 -6.18 7.04
CA LYS A 242 74.98 -5.32 8.11
C LYS A 242 74.25 -3.97 8.05
N LYS A 243 73.26 -3.86 8.95
CA LYS A 243 72.58 -2.65 9.45
C LYS A 243 71.60 -1.92 8.51
N LYS A 244 70.47 -1.58 9.17
CA LYS A 244 69.41 -0.59 8.87
C LYS A 244 68.29 -1.08 7.93
N LEU A 245 67.10 -1.33 8.48
CA LEU A 245 66.08 -0.29 8.71
C LEU A 245 64.74 -0.92 9.14
N ASP A 246 64.07 -0.20 10.03
CA ASP A 246 62.63 -0.25 10.28
C ASP A 246 61.86 -0.08 8.96
N THR A 247 60.89 -0.96 8.72
CA THR A 247 59.83 -0.71 7.73
C THR A 247 58.57 -1.43 8.18
N ALA A 248 57.93 -0.86 9.20
CA ALA A 248 56.55 -1.15 9.51
C ALA A 248 55.67 -0.39 8.51
N ILE A 249 55.13 -1.09 7.52
CA ILE A 249 53.92 -0.66 6.83
C ILE A 249 53.10 -1.92 6.56
N SER A 250 52.34 -2.36 7.56
CA SER A 250 51.21 -3.26 7.34
C SER A 250 50.13 -2.46 6.60
N PHE A 251 49.99 -2.71 5.30
CA PHE A 251 48.79 -2.27 4.61
C PHE A 251 47.66 -3.21 5.01
N GLY A 252 46.74 -2.66 5.81
CA GLY A 252 45.60 -3.35 6.40
C GLY A 252 44.66 -3.95 5.36
N THR A 253 44.32 -5.22 5.56
CA THR A 253 43.33 -5.99 4.80
C THR A 253 41.89 -5.73 5.28
N ALA A 254 41.58 -4.55 5.81
CA ALA A 254 40.30 -4.30 6.47
C ALA A 254 39.08 -4.29 5.52
N ILE A 255 39.25 -4.13 4.21
CA ILE A 255 38.16 -3.96 3.21
C ILE A 255 37.36 -5.23 2.81
N LEU A 256 37.99 -6.42 2.90
CA LEU A 256 37.48 -7.63 2.19
C LEU A 256 37.43 -8.90 3.07
N GLY A 257 37.69 -8.77 4.37
CA GLY A 257 37.81 -9.90 5.29
C GLY A 257 36.50 -10.54 5.77
N ALA A 258 35.32 -9.99 5.45
CA ALA A 258 34.07 -10.40 6.10
C ALA A 258 33.24 -11.47 5.36
N VAL A 259 33.53 -11.84 4.10
CA VAL A 259 32.68 -12.80 3.34
C VAL A 259 33.48 -13.82 2.52
N LEU A 260 34.69 -14.18 2.96
CA LEU A 260 35.36 -15.39 2.50
C LEU A 260 35.90 -16.11 3.72
N GLY A 261 35.03 -16.91 4.34
CA GLY A 261 35.36 -17.78 5.46
C GLY A 261 36.64 -18.56 5.18
N ARG A 262 37.73 -18.13 5.80
CA ARG A 262 39.01 -18.83 5.72
C ARG A 262 38.98 -19.92 6.78
N LYS A 263 38.51 -21.10 6.38
CA LYS A 263 38.72 -22.36 7.09
C LYS A 263 40.22 -22.49 7.32
N LYS A 264 40.61 -22.53 8.60
CA LYS A 264 41.96 -22.90 9.06
C LYS A 264 42.42 -24.13 8.29
N LEU A 265 43.69 -24.13 7.86
CA LEU A 265 44.60 -25.27 7.79
C LEU A 265 45.88 -24.82 7.06
N SER A 266 47.00 -24.72 7.79
CA SER A 266 48.31 -25.22 7.33
C SER A 266 49.36 -24.88 8.39
N SER A 267 49.69 -25.90 9.19
CA SER A 267 50.87 -25.95 10.02
C SER A 267 51.64 -27.20 9.63
N SER A 268 52.38 -27.13 8.53
CA SER A 268 53.52 -28.01 8.26
C SER A 268 54.31 -27.53 7.05
N THR A 269 55.57 -27.18 7.28
CA THR A 269 56.74 -27.93 6.79
C THR A 269 57.96 -27.02 6.89
N ALA A 270 58.69 -27.19 7.99
CA ALA A 270 60.12 -26.93 8.02
C ALA A 270 60.82 -28.08 7.28
N THR A 271 61.72 -27.81 6.33
CA THR A 271 62.97 -28.57 6.09
C THR A 271 63.89 -27.85 5.10
N LYS A 272 65.01 -27.36 5.64
CA LYS A 272 66.42 -27.40 5.20
C LYS A 272 66.83 -27.32 3.70
N MET A 273 67.70 -26.33 3.46
CA MET A 273 69.10 -26.42 2.98
C MET A 273 69.43 -26.97 1.58
N GLY A 274 70.16 -26.15 0.80
CA GLY A 274 70.98 -26.53 -0.36
C GLY A 274 71.90 -25.37 -0.78
N SER A 275 73.21 -25.63 -0.83
CA SER A 275 74.33 -24.70 -1.02
C SER A 275 74.55 -24.26 -2.49
N ALA A 276 75.12 -23.05 -2.72
CA ALA A 276 76.41 -22.83 -3.40
C ALA A 276 76.57 -21.44 -4.05
N ILE A 277 77.81 -20.95 -4.02
CA ILE A 277 78.31 -19.61 -4.35
C ILE A 277 78.71 -19.49 -5.83
N LYS A 278 78.46 -18.32 -6.44
CA LYS A 278 79.34 -17.50 -7.35
C LYS A 278 78.45 -16.38 -7.92
N THR A 279 78.79 -15.09 -7.88
CA THR A 279 79.97 -14.46 -8.48
C THR A 279 80.08 -13.02 -7.96
N ALA A 280 81.31 -12.55 -7.71
CA ALA A 280 81.61 -11.15 -7.46
C ALA A 280 81.56 -10.39 -8.80
N GLY A 281 80.67 -9.39 -8.91
CA GLY A 281 80.58 -8.55 -10.10
C GLY A 281 79.29 -7.75 -10.31
N SER A 282 78.57 -7.30 -9.26
CA SER A 282 77.31 -6.57 -9.51
C SER A 282 76.74 -5.69 -8.41
N ALA A 283 77.52 -5.21 -7.43
CA ALA A 283 76.98 -4.33 -6.37
C ALA A 283 76.23 -3.08 -6.89
N ARG A 284 76.55 -2.56 -8.09
CA ARG A 284 75.78 -1.47 -8.75
C ARG A 284 74.56 -1.94 -9.56
N LYS A 285 74.56 -3.15 -10.13
CA LYS A 285 73.41 -3.74 -10.83
C LYS A 285 72.34 -4.19 -9.83
N GLU A 286 72.77 -4.78 -8.72
CA GLU A 286 71.92 -5.28 -7.63
C GLU A 286 71.17 -4.16 -6.90
N ALA A 287 71.82 -3.01 -6.66
CA ALA A 287 71.15 -1.84 -6.09
C ALA A 287 70.07 -1.26 -7.02
N ALA A 288 70.32 -1.25 -8.33
CA ALA A 288 69.33 -0.83 -9.33
C ALA A 288 68.15 -1.82 -9.42
N ASP A 289 68.38 -3.11 -9.24
CA ASP A 289 67.34 -4.14 -9.20
C ASP A 289 66.41 -4.00 -7.99
N VAL A 290 66.97 -3.72 -6.81
CA VAL A 290 66.19 -3.43 -5.60
C VAL A 290 65.35 -2.16 -5.77
N GLU A 291 65.91 -1.12 -6.39
CA GLU A 291 65.18 0.13 -6.59
C GLU A 291 64.02 -0.03 -7.58
N ARG A 292 64.21 -0.81 -8.65
CA ARG A 292 63.11 -1.19 -9.57
C ARG A 292 62.03 -2.03 -8.88
N ALA A 293 62.43 -2.96 -7.99
CA ALA A 293 61.48 -3.77 -7.22
C ALA A 293 60.66 -2.91 -6.24
N LYS A 294 61.28 -1.92 -5.57
CA LYS A 294 60.56 -0.95 -4.72
C LYS A 294 59.59 -0.09 -5.52
N GLN A 295 60.01 0.44 -6.68
CA GLN A 295 59.13 1.21 -7.56
C GLN A 295 57.93 0.36 -8.02
N THR A 296 58.17 -0.91 -8.34
CA THR A 296 57.10 -1.86 -8.69
C THR A 296 56.14 -2.09 -7.52
N ALA A 297 56.65 -2.33 -6.31
CA ALA A 297 55.82 -2.50 -5.13
C ALA A 297 54.99 -1.24 -4.82
N ALA A 298 55.59 -0.04 -4.92
CA ALA A 298 54.90 1.23 -4.73
C ALA A 298 53.78 1.43 -5.76
N LYS A 299 54.06 1.14 -7.05
CA LYS A 299 53.05 1.21 -8.11
C LYS A 299 51.90 0.23 -7.87
N VAL A 300 52.19 -1.02 -7.55
CA VAL A 300 51.16 -2.04 -7.27
C VAL A 300 50.30 -1.64 -6.06
N LYS A 301 50.90 -1.07 -5.00
CA LYS A 301 50.14 -0.53 -3.86
C LYS A 301 49.22 0.63 -4.27
N ALA A 302 49.69 1.53 -5.13
CA ALA A 302 48.86 2.61 -5.67
C ALA A 302 47.71 2.06 -6.54
N ASP A 303 47.98 1.07 -7.40
CA ASP A 303 46.97 0.40 -8.23
C ASP A 303 45.90 -0.30 -7.35
N MET A 304 46.30 -0.94 -6.25
CA MET A 304 45.36 -1.54 -5.28
C MET A 304 44.49 -0.48 -4.59
N ALA A 305 45.06 0.65 -4.20
CA ALA A 305 44.31 1.74 -3.57
C ALA A 305 43.29 2.36 -4.55
N ALA A 306 43.68 2.56 -5.81
CA ALA A 306 42.78 3.03 -6.85
C ALA A 306 41.64 2.05 -7.12
N LEU A 307 41.95 0.74 -7.17
CA LEU A 307 40.96 -0.32 -7.37
C LEU A 307 39.94 -0.39 -6.22
N ASN A 308 40.38 -0.21 -4.97
CA ASN A 308 39.46 -0.15 -3.83
C ASN A 308 38.53 1.06 -3.90
N LYS A 309 39.04 2.23 -4.29
CA LYS A 309 38.23 3.45 -4.47
C LYS A 309 37.18 3.28 -5.58
N GLU A 310 37.53 2.57 -6.65
CA GLU A 310 36.60 2.25 -7.74
C GLU A 310 35.50 1.28 -7.28
N LEU A 311 35.87 0.26 -6.49
CA LEU A 311 34.92 -0.67 -5.86
C LEU A 311 33.92 0.06 -4.95
N GLU A 312 34.41 0.91 -4.05
CA GLU A 312 33.57 1.70 -3.14
C GLU A 312 32.60 2.58 -3.92
N LYS A 313 33.06 3.23 -5.00
CA LYS A 313 32.23 4.05 -5.88
C LYS A 313 31.15 3.23 -6.59
N GLU A 314 31.49 2.07 -7.14
CA GLU A 314 30.52 1.19 -7.81
C GLU A 314 29.47 0.64 -6.84
N VAL A 315 29.86 0.28 -5.62
CA VAL A 315 28.93 -0.22 -4.59
C VAL A 315 28.01 0.91 -4.09
N ALA A 316 28.54 2.10 -3.81
CA ALA A 316 27.75 3.25 -3.37
C ALA A 316 26.71 3.70 -4.42
N ALA A 317 27.02 3.54 -5.71
CA ALA A 317 26.08 3.82 -6.80
C ALA A 317 24.87 2.86 -6.84
N LEU A 318 24.98 1.64 -6.26
CA LEU A 318 23.86 0.71 -6.16
C LEU A 318 22.99 0.94 -4.92
N ASP A 319 23.56 1.47 -3.85
CA ASP A 319 22.89 1.67 -2.55
C ASP A 319 21.73 2.67 -2.62
N THR A 320 21.74 3.55 -3.61
CA THR A 320 20.80 4.67 -3.77
C THR A 320 19.51 4.34 -4.56
N SER A 321 19.23 3.08 -4.90
CA SER A 321 18.47 2.81 -6.14
C SER A 321 17.04 2.26 -6.05
N PHE A 322 16.43 2.09 -4.87
CA PHE A 322 15.01 1.71 -4.82
C PHE A 322 14.29 2.12 -3.53
N ASP A 323 13.14 2.78 -3.70
CA ASP A 323 12.16 3.06 -2.66
C ASP A 323 10.83 2.44 -3.07
N ALA A 324 10.39 1.41 -2.34
CA ALA A 324 9.12 0.74 -2.59
C ALA A 324 7.89 1.64 -2.43
N GLN A 325 7.98 2.72 -1.64
CA GLN A 325 6.86 3.65 -1.44
C GLN A 325 6.71 4.64 -2.60
N ALA A 326 7.80 4.88 -3.33
CA ALA A 326 7.78 5.73 -4.52
C ALA A 326 7.54 4.95 -5.83
N GLU A 327 7.50 3.61 -5.78
CA GLU A 327 7.25 2.79 -6.96
C GLU A 327 5.81 3.00 -7.48
N GLU A 328 5.69 3.18 -8.79
CA GLU A 328 4.42 3.26 -9.50
C GLU A 328 3.86 1.86 -9.73
N LEU A 329 2.64 1.62 -9.24
CA LEU A 329 1.94 0.34 -9.34
C LEU A 329 0.77 0.48 -10.31
N ASP A 330 0.65 -0.45 -11.25
CA ASP A 330 -0.57 -0.57 -12.05
C ASP A 330 -1.62 -1.35 -11.23
N GLU A 331 -2.86 -0.87 -11.24
CA GLU A 331 -4.00 -1.61 -10.71
C GLU A 331 -4.62 -2.53 -11.77
N ILE A 332 -4.93 -3.74 -11.33
CA ILE A 332 -5.60 -4.76 -12.13
C ILE A 332 -6.86 -5.16 -11.37
N VAL A 333 -8.02 -4.73 -11.89
CA VAL A 333 -9.32 -5.05 -11.30
C VAL A 333 -9.84 -6.35 -11.89
N VAL A 334 -10.06 -7.34 -11.04
CA VAL A 334 -10.69 -8.62 -11.37
C VAL A 334 -12.11 -8.61 -10.85
N ARG A 335 -13.08 -8.72 -11.76
CA ARG A 335 -14.51 -8.71 -11.46
C ARG A 335 -15.08 -10.11 -11.58
N ALA A 336 -16.02 -10.45 -10.69
CA ALA A 336 -16.81 -11.67 -10.82
C ALA A 336 -17.66 -11.63 -12.10
N LYS A 337 -17.90 -12.80 -12.69
CA LYS A 337 -18.88 -12.93 -13.78
C LYS A 337 -20.28 -12.95 -13.17
N SER A 338 -21.30 -12.55 -13.94
CA SER A 338 -22.69 -12.64 -13.47
C SER A 338 -23.16 -14.08 -13.18
N THR A 339 -22.51 -15.08 -13.77
CA THR A 339 -22.76 -16.51 -13.47
C THR A 339 -22.20 -16.93 -12.12
N ASP A 340 -21.20 -16.20 -11.62
CA ASP A 340 -20.40 -16.53 -10.45
C ASP A 340 -20.86 -15.69 -9.23
N ILE A 341 -22.00 -15.02 -9.35
CA ILE A 341 -22.66 -14.26 -8.28
C ILE A 341 -24.00 -14.94 -8.00
N ASN A 342 -24.14 -15.47 -6.79
CA ASN A 342 -25.38 -16.01 -6.27
C ASN A 342 -25.99 -14.99 -5.29
N VAL A 343 -27.23 -14.56 -5.52
CA VAL A 343 -27.96 -13.77 -4.53
C VAL A 343 -28.92 -14.75 -3.87
N ALA A 344 -28.57 -15.18 -2.66
CA ALA A 344 -29.30 -16.20 -1.91
C ALA A 344 -30.56 -15.62 -1.26
N ILE A 345 -30.47 -14.39 -0.73
CA ILE A 345 -31.58 -13.73 -0.05
C ILE A 345 -31.80 -12.30 -0.56
N THR A 346 -33.06 -11.88 -0.57
CA THR A 346 -33.45 -10.47 -0.71
C THR A 346 -34.78 -10.30 0.03
N GLY A 347 -34.78 -9.56 1.14
CA GLY A 347 -35.93 -9.52 2.05
C GLY A 347 -35.91 -8.32 2.98
N LEU A 348 -36.87 -8.26 3.88
CA LEU A 348 -36.88 -7.29 4.96
C LEU A 348 -36.03 -7.82 6.12
N VAL A 349 -35.14 -7.00 6.66
CA VAL A 349 -34.48 -7.30 7.94
C VAL A 349 -34.86 -6.29 9.01
N TRP A 350 -35.05 -6.79 10.22
CA TRP A 350 -35.19 -5.98 11.43
C TRP A 350 -33.85 -5.91 12.15
N LEU A 351 -33.25 -4.71 12.19
CA LEU A 351 -32.01 -4.46 12.92
C LEU A 351 -32.30 -3.93 14.33
N PRO A 352 -31.70 -4.50 15.39
CA PRO A 352 -31.97 -4.11 16.76
C PRO A 352 -31.20 -2.84 17.13
N TYR A 353 -31.89 -1.86 17.70
CA TYR A 353 -31.27 -0.65 18.24
C TYR A 353 -31.68 -0.42 19.68
N THR A 354 -30.76 0.09 20.49
CA THR A 354 -31.07 0.59 21.84
C THR A 354 -31.09 2.12 21.85
N ARG A 355 -31.82 2.69 22.81
CA ARG A 355 -31.88 4.14 23.00
C ARG A 355 -30.60 4.63 23.68
N GLY A 356 -29.71 5.26 22.92
CA GLY A 356 -28.54 5.95 23.44
C GLY A 356 -28.84 7.31 24.09
N GLU A 357 -27.83 7.91 24.71
CA GLU A 357 -27.90 9.25 25.29
C GLU A 357 -28.46 10.28 24.28
N LYS A 358 -29.38 11.14 24.75
CA LYS A 358 -30.06 12.17 23.94
C LYS A 358 -30.94 11.63 22.80
N GLY A 359 -31.35 10.35 22.85
CA GLY A 359 -32.27 9.76 21.88
C GLY A 359 -31.64 9.44 20.53
N ARG A 360 -30.32 9.21 20.49
CA ARG A 360 -29.66 8.62 19.32
C ARG A 360 -29.79 7.10 19.38
N LEU A 361 -30.14 6.49 18.26
CA LEU A 361 -30.14 5.04 18.13
C LEU A 361 -28.70 4.53 18.12
N ARG A 362 -28.44 3.44 18.85
CA ARG A 362 -27.17 2.71 18.80
C ARG A 362 -27.45 1.30 18.31
N PRO A 363 -26.71 0.81 17.31
CA PRO A 363 -26.73 -0.61 16.95
C PRO A 363 -26.58 -1.48 18.19
N ALA A 364 -27.39 -2.52 18.27
CA ALA A 364 -27.42 -3.46 19.38
C ALA A 364 -27.11 -4.89 18.90
N TRP A 365 -26.20 -5.05 17.95
CA TRP A 365 -25.74 -6.34 17.43
C TRP A 365 -24.22 -6.34 17.28
#